data_AF-A0A535CFZ4-F1
#
_entry.id   AF-A0A535CFZ4-F1
#
_cell.length_a   1.000
_cell.length_b   1.000
_cell.length_c   1.000
_cell.angle_alpha   90.00
_cell.angle_beta   90.00
_cell.angle_gamma   90.00
#
_symmetry.space_group_name_H-M   'P 1'
#
loop_
_entity.id
_entity.type
_entity.pdbx_description
1 polymer ?
#
loop_
_entity_poly.entity_id
_entity_poly.type
_entity_poly.pdbx_seq_one_letter_code
_entity_poly.pdbx_strand_id
1 'polypeptide(L)'
;MLAARAETIEGMRDPGGLTTDDRIALVQWLSDRALGEVARLIPREAPFWDVQAAIASEDAARLAAQSDPDPNADLTGEPETFLHSPFAAPMKIVASAALASADRDDAAARILEMLDDMSQAFQILADLASMQHHLQQGQLSYPIVFVARAVRLPLRPRPKPEVILGAMVATGSVEAIVESAAARLRNAQRAAIDLALPTFGAFLSDAEARLDARVAGLRSGAGPREGVSQRAPLLMPATPTVPQALGMAEGFLLADPTFRESWETHREGMLGRREVASRFPAGLILEILCMRGLDVRGAIDEFLDFTVANEFRYYDHPRSGVDSDTIGVFLRLRPHATVGGDFDRSATPILDCLERNVREAGSIPVWITRCAGTERAESSVIALGEACGTVAAHLLLGIVSLSDERGAMVTIGAQSLLDRIGSVGVAANVNYPSLYALGVFFRLVQQLDAPNGPAALRGIEQARSALTTELERAVSTSPATAQDGALLILACHEANREDLIDPAWLVQVQKRQRFDGSWIGEPFAAAPNRGRSVSWYSSTLLTTALCYDALAR
;
A
#
# COMPACT_ATOMS: atom_id res chain seq x y z
N MET A 1 -10.42 5.89 -7.17
CA MET A 1 -10.25 5.78 -8.64
C MET A 1 -9.74 7.08 -9.24
N LEU A 2 -10.48 8.20 -9.18
CA LEU A 2 -10.01 9.48 -9.75
C LEU A 2 -8.72 10.03 -9.10
N ALA A 3 -8.53 9.84 -7.79
CA ALA A 3 -7.26 10.16 -7.12
C ALA A 3 -6.10 9.29 -7.63
N ALA A 4 -6.28 7.97 -7.68
CA ALA A 4 -5.28 7.05 -8.25
C ALA A 4 -4.97 7.36 -9.73
N ARG A 5 -5.96 7.82 -10.51
CA ARG A 5 -5.74 8.32 -11.88
C ARG A 5 -4.81 9.52 -11.88
N ALA A 6 -5.08 10.52 -11.05
CA ALA A 6 -4.26 11.73 -10.95
C ALA A 6 -2.81 11.39 -10.53
N GLU A 7 -2.65 10.52 -9.54
CA GLU A 7 -1.33 10.02 -9.11
C GLU A 7 -0.61 9.25 -10.23
N THR A 8 -1.32 8.41 -10.98
CA THR A 8 -0.74 7.67 -12.12
C THR A 8 -0.28 8.62 -13.23
N ILE A 9 -1.03 9.69 -13.50
CA ILE A 9 -0.66 10.73 -14.48
C ILE A 9 0.59 11.49 -14.03
N GLU A 10 0.68 11.90 -12.76
CA GLU A 10 1.89 12.53 -12.22
C GLU A 10 3.08 11.55 -12.30
N GLY A 11 2.84 10.27 -12.00
CA GLY A 11 3.83 9.20 -12.11
C GLY A 11 4.32 8.92 -13.52
N MET A 12 3.55 9.25 -14.58
CA MET A 12 4.00 9.09 -15.99
C MET A 12 5.27 9.88 -16.31
N ARG A 13 5.54 10.94 -15.54
CA ARG A 13 6.72 11.80 -15.71
C ARG A 13 7.96 11.27 -15.00
N ASP A 14 7.81 10.25 -14.15
CA ASP A 14 8.93 9.59 -13.48
C ASP A 14 9.54 8.53 -14.44
N PRO A 15 10.83 8.70 -14.84
CA PRO A 15 11.51 7.78 -15.75
C PRO A 15 11.74 6.37 -15.16
N GLY A 16 11.41 6.10 -13.89
CA GLY A 16 11.74 4.87 -13.17
C GLY A 16 10.64 3.80 -12.97
N GLY A 17 9.51 3.82 -13.70
CA GLY A 17 8.41 2.85 -13.47
C GLY A 17 7.83 2.16 -14.71
N LEU A 18 6.57 1.69 -14.62
CA LEU A 18 5.78 1.08 -15.71
C LEU A 18 6.05 1.75 -17.07
N THR A 19 6.02 0.98 -18.15
CA THR A 19 6.16 1.55 -19.50
C THR A 19 5.09 2.63 -19.71
N THR A 20 5.40 3.65 -20.50
CA THR A 20 4.46 4.75 -20.79
C THR A 20 3.10 4.22 -21.29
N ASP A 21 3.12 3.13 -22.06
CA ASP A 21 1.94 2.47 -22.58
C ASP A 21 1.09 1.80 -21.48
N ASP A 22 1.72 1.11 -20.51
CA ASP A 22 1.02 0.50 -19.36
C ASP A 22 0.37 1.55 -18.46
N ARG A 23 1.06 2.69 -18.25
CA ARG A 23 0.50 3.81 -17.48
C ARG A 23 -0.67 4.45 -18.22
N ILE A 24 -0.60 4.60 -19.55
CA ILE A 24 -1.70 5.13 -20.36
C ILE A 24 -2.91 4.19 -20.27
N ALA A 25 -2.68 2.88 -20.40
CA ALA A 25 -3.74 1.88 -20.26
C ALA A 25 -4.37 1.90 -18.87
N LEU A 26 -3.57 2.05 -17.80
CA LEU A 26 -4.07 2.17 -16.43
C LEU A 26 -4.88 3.46 -16.23
N VAL A 27 -4.43 4.60 -16.76
CA VAL A 27 -5.17 5.87 -16.70
C VAL A 27 -6.49 5.76 -17.45
N GLN A 28 -6.50 5.16 -18.64
CA GLN A 28 -7.72 4.91 -19.41
C GLN A 28 -8.68 4.01 -18.64
N TRP A 29 -8.19 2.88 -18.10
CA TRP A 29 -9.01 1.96 -17.31
C TRP A 29 -9.59 2.64 -16.06
N LEU A 30 -8.79 3.41 -15.32
CA LEU A 30 -9.25 4.14 -14.13
C LEU A 30 -10.28 5.22 -14.50
N SER A 31 -10.09 5.93 -15.61
CA SER A 31 -11.04 6.88 -16.17
C SER A 31 -12.36 6.20 -16.51
N ASP A 32 -12.33 5.14 -17.32
CA ASP A 32 -13.51 4.42 -17.79
C ASP A 32 -14.29 3.80 -16.63
N ARG A 33 -13.57 3.22 -15.66
CA ARG A 33 -14.17 2.64 -14.46
C ARG A 33 -14.83 3.71 -13.60
N ALA A 34 -14.17 4.85 -13.38
CA ALA A 34 -14.74 5.95 -12.61
C ALA A 34 -15.99 6.54 -13.29
N LEU A 35 -15.92 6.80 -14.60
CA LEU A 35 -17.05 7.30 -15.38
C LEU A 35 -18.19 6.28 -15.42
N GLY A 36 -17.89 4.99 -15.53
CA GLY A 36 -18.88 3.92 -15.48
C GLY A 36 -19.65 3.87 -14.16
N GLU A 37 -19.00 4.13 -13.02
CA GLU A 37 -19.69 4.21 -11.73
C GLU A 37 -20.55 5.48 -11.62
N VAL A 38 -20.08 6.63 -12.14
CA VAL A 38 -20.88 7.86 -12.18
C VAL A 38 -22.10 7.71 -13.09
N ALA A 39 -21.94 7.08 -14.25
CA ALA A 39 -23.03 6.83 -15.21
C ALA A 39 -24.13 5.89 -14.70
N ARG A 40 -23.87 5.14 -13.62
CA ARG A 40 -24.91 4.35 -12.94
C ARG A 40 -25.81 5.20 -12.04
N LEU A 41 -25.31 6.35 -11.59
CA LEU A 41 -26.00 7.23 -10.65
C LEU A 41 -26.64 8.42 -11.35
N ILE A 42 -26.03 8.91 -12.43
CA ILE A 42 -26.44 10.13 -13.12
C ILE A 42 -26.91 9.80 -14.54
N PRO A 43 -28.16 10.13 -14.92
CA PRO A 43 -28.68 9.95 -16.27
C PRO A 43 -27.81 10.66 -17.31
N ARG A 44 -27.76 10.12 -18.54
CA ARG A 44 -26.92 10.69 -19.62
C ARG A 44 -27.37 12.07 -20.07
N GLU A 45 -28.63 12.41 -19.83
CA GLU A 45 -29.26 13.67 -20.20
C GLU A 45 -29.03 14.76 -19.14
N ALA A 46 -28.40 14.43 -18.01
CA ALA A 46 -28.18 15.39 -16.94
C ALA A 46 -27.11 16.44 -17.32
N PRO A 47 -27.28 17.73 -16.94
CA PRO A 47 -26.30 18.80 -17.18
C PRO A 47 -24.90 18.52 -16.63
N PHE A 48 -24.79 17.59 -15.67
CA PHE A 48 -23.53 17.08 -15.15
C PHE A 48 -22.51 16.72 -16.23
N TRP A 49 -22.95 16.07 -17.33
CA TRP A 49 -22.02 15.58 -18.35
C TRP A 49 -21.32 16.71 -19.12
N ASP A 50 -21.99 17.85 -19.30
CA ASP A 50 -21.38 19.03 -19.91
C ASP A 50 -20.32 19.64 -18.98
N VAL A 51 -20.62 19.70 -17.67
CA VAL A 51 -19.67 20.17 -16.64
C VAL A 51 -18.46 19.24 -16.54
N GLN A 52 -18.70 17.93 -16.54
CA GLN A 52 -17.64 16.91 -16.51
C GLN A 52 -16.73 17.02 -17.74
N ALA A 53 -17.31 17.19 -18.93
CA ALA A 53 -16.56 17.36 -20.16
C ALA A 53 -15.71 18.64 -20.15
N ALA A 54 -16.25 19.74 -19.63
CA ALA A 54 -15.52 21.00 -19.48
C ALA A 54 -14.32 20.84 -18.53
N ILE A 55 -14.52 20.25 -17.34
CA ILE A 55 -13.44 20.00 -16.37
C ILE A 55 -12.38 19.07 -16.96
N ALA A 56 -12.79 18.01 -17.66
CA ALA A 56 -11.86 17.05 -18.27
C ALA A 56 -11.06 17.68 -19.42
N SER A 57 -11.70 18.53 -20.23
CA SER A 57 -11.02 19.26 -21.31
C SER A 57 -10.01 20.27 -20.78
N GLU A 58 -10.36 20.99 -19.71
CA GLU A 58 -9.44 21.92 -19.04
C GLU A 58 -8.23 21.17 -18.46
N ASP A 59 -8.46 20.04 -17.77
CA ASP A 59 -7.40 19.19 -17.24
C ASP A 59 -6.48 18.63 -18.33
N ALA A 60 -7.06 18.18 -19.46
CA ALA A 60 -6.31 17.68 -20.59
C ALA A 60 -5.45 18.77 -21.27
N ALA A 61 -6.01 19.97 -21.47
CA ALA A 61 -5.28 21.11 -22.02
C ALA A 61 -4.11 21.52 -21.11
N ARG A 62 -4.32 21.52 -19.79
CA ARG A 62 -3.29 21.76 -18.78
C ARG A 62 -2.16 20.73 -18.86
N LEU A 63 -2.50 19.43 -18.90
CA LEU A 63 -1.51 18.36 -18.99
C LEU A 63 -0.68 18.46 -20.29
N ALA A 64 -1.33 18.79 -21.42
CA ALA A 64 -0.66 19.01 -22.68
C ALA A 64 0.33 20.21 -22.62
N ALA A 65 -0.08 21.33 -22.03
CA ALA A 65 0.76 22.52 -21.86
C ALA A 65 1.99 22.27 -20.98
N GLN A 66 1.91 21.34 -20.02
CA GLN A 66 3.03 20.96 -19.16
C GLN A 66 4.00 19.98 -19.83
N SER A 67 3.56 19.19 -20.81
CA SER A 67 4.39 18.17 -21.48
C SER A 67 5.25 18.73 -22.62
N ASP A 68 4.92 19.89 -23.16
CA ASP A 68 5.70 20.57 -24.21
C ASP A 68 6.05 22.00 -23.78
N PRO A 69 6.97 22.18 -22.81
CA PRO A 69 7.34 23.50 -22.35
C PRO A 69 8.12 24.21 -23.46
N ASP A 70 7.45 25.08 -24.22
CA ASP A 70 8.09 25.88 -25.27
C ASP A 70 9.40 26.49 -24.71
N PRO A 71 10.57 26.12 -25.28
CA PRO A 71 11.87 26.61 -24.83
C PRO A 71 12.05 28.12 -25.06
N ASN A 72 11.13 28.76 -25.79
CA ASN A 72 11.10 30.19 -26.06
C ASN A 72 9.92 30.93 -25.42
N ALA A 73 9.01 30.25 -24.73
CA ALA A 73 7.95 30.94 -23.99
C ALA A 73 8.57 31.87 -22.95
N ASP A 74 8.18 33.14 -23.01
CA ASP A 74 8.60 34.18 -22.08
C ASP A 74 8.00 33.85 -20.71
N LEU A 75 8.77 33.16 -19.86
CA LEU A 75 8.39 32.80 -18.50
C LEU A 75 8.50 34.04 -17.58
N THR A 76 7.91 35.16 -17.97
CA THR A 76 7.49 36.23 -17.05
C THR A 76 6.20 35.86 -16.31
N GLY A 77 5.83 34.57 -16.32
CA GLY A 77 4.54 34.05 -15.90
C GLY A 77 4.14 34.55 -14.51
N GLU A 78 2.90 35.04 -14.42
CA GLU A 78 2.23 35.27 -13.15
C GLU A 78 2.31 33.98 -12.31
N PRO A 79 2.77 34.02 -11.05
CA PRO A 79 2.92 32.82 -10.20
C PRO A 79 1.67 31.93 -10.18
N GLU A 80 0.49 32.54 -10.28
CA GLU A 80 -0.82 31.91 -10.34
C GLU A 80 -0.97 30.90 -11.49
N THR A 81 -0.23 31.08 -12.59
CA THR A 81 -0.17 30.12 -13.70
C THR A 81 0.54 28.81 -13.33
N PHE A 82 1.05 28.68 -12.11
CA PHE A 82 1.62 27.43 -11.58
C PHE A 82 0.71 26.77 -10.53
N LEU A 83 -0.48 27.33 -10.28
CA LEU A 83 -1.48 26.76 -9.36
C LEU A 83 -2.39 25.80 -10.12
N HIS A 84 -1.95 24.55 -10.19
CA HIS A 84 -2.43 23.51 -11.08
C HIS A 84 -2.53 22.17 -10.35
N SER A 85 -3.20 22.18 -9.20
CA SER A 85 -3.33 21.01 -8.33
C SER A 85 -3.88 19.80 -9.10
N PRO A 86 -3.16 18.65 -9.12
CA PRO A 86 -3.60 17.46 -9.83
C PRO A 86 -4.89 16.85 -9.26
N PHE A 87 -5.26 17.25 -8.03
CA PHE A 87 -6.47 16.79 -7.36
C PHE A 87 -7.70 17.67 -7.62
N ALA A 88 -7.53 18.87 -8.20
CA ALA A 88 -8.64 19.80 -8.43
C ALA A 88 -9.72 19.20 -9.33
N ALA A 89 -9.36 18.73 -10.53
CA ALA A 89 -10.31 18.13 -11.48
C ALA A 89 -11.04 16.89 -10.90
N PRO A 90 -10.35 15.91 -10.29
CA PRO A 90 -11.00 14.81 -9.55
C PRO A 90 -12.03 15.27 -8.53
N MET A 91 -11.68 16.22 -7.66
CA MET A 91 -12.58 16.71 -6.60
C MET A 91 -13.79 17.40 -7.20
N LYS A 92 -13.59 18.23 -8.23
CA LYS A 92 -14.66 18.92 -8.97
C LYS A 92 -15.63 17.94 -9.60
N ILE A 93 -15.15 16.89 -10.28
CA ILE A 93 -16.00 15.87 -10.91
C ILE A 93 -16.86 15.15 -9.86
N VAL A 94 -16.28 14.77 -8.72
CA VAL A 94 -17.03 14.11 -7.63
C VAL A 94 -18.06 15.05 -7.02
N ALA A 95 -17.70 16.31 -6.79
CA ALA A 95 -18.62 17.30 -6.25
C ALA A 95 -19.77 17.60 -7.21
N SER A 96 -19.49 17.81 -8.50
CA SER A 96 -20.51 17.97 -9.53
C SER A 96 -21.43 16.75 -9.62
N ALA A 97 -20.89 15.53 -9.48
CA ALA A 97 -21.69 14.32 -9.49
C ALA A 97 -22.64 14.24 -8.28
N ALA A 98 -22.13 14.58 -7.10
CA ALA A 98 -22.93 14.63 -5.88
C ALA A 98 -24.03 15.69 -5.95
N LEU A 99 -23.74 16.86 -6.52
CA LEU A 99 -24.71 17.93 -6.69
C LEU A 99 -25.81 17.59 -7.69
N ALA A 100 -25.45 17.02 -8.84
CA ALA A 100 -26.41 16.56 -9.82
C ALA A 100 -27.30 15.44 -9.27
N SER A 101 -26.74 14.52 -8.47
CA SER A 101 -27.51 13.46 -7.81
C SER A 101 -28.46 13.98 -6.73
N ALA A 102 -28.22 15.19 -6.22
CA ALA A 102 -29.03 15.85 -5.19
C ALA A 102 -29.94 16.95 -5.76
N ASP A 103 -29.98 17.14 -7.07
CA ASP A 103 -30.67 18.25 -7.76
C ASP A 103 -30.29 19.64 -7.19
N ARG A 104 -28.98 19.85 -6.94
CA ARG A 104 -28.40 21.08 -6.34
C ARG A 104 -27.49 21.85 -7.29
N ASP A 105 -27.91 22.01 -8.54
CA ASP A 105 -27.15 22.74 -9.56
C ASP A 105 -26.94 24.23 -9.19
N ASP A 106 -27.82 24.79 -8.36
CA ASP A 106 -27.74 26.16 -7.82
C ASP A 106 -26.44 26.43 -7.05
N ALA A 107 -25.87 25.40 -6.43
CA ALA A 107 -24.67 25.49 -5.59
C ALA A 107 -23.37 25.15 -6.35
N ALA A 108 -23.46 24.66 -7.59
CA ALA A 108 -22.32 24.07 -8.30
C ALA A 108 -21.15 25.05 -8.49
N ALA A 109 -21.39 26.24 -9.04
CA ALA A 109 -20.32 27.21 -9.27
C ALA A 109 -19.55 27.56 -7.99
N ARG A 110 -20.27 27.80 -6.89
CA ARG A 110 -19.67 28.16 -5.59
C ARG A 110 -18.88 27.01 -4.98
N ILE A 111 -19.35 25.78 -5.12
CA ILE A 111 -18.64 24.59 -4.62
C ILE A 111 -17.36 24.35 -5.43
N LEU A 112 -17.42 24.51 -6.75
CA LEU A 112 -16.24 24.35 -7.61
C LEU A 112 -15.17 25.40 -7.31
N GLU A 113 -15.56 26.66 -7.10
CA GLU A 113 -14.66 27.75 -6.68
C GLU A 113 -14.04 27.47 -5.29
N MET A 114 -14.85 27.02 -4.32
CA MET A 114 -14.37 26.61 -3.00
C MET A 114 -13.32 25.51 -3.06
N LEU A 115 -13.54 24.49 -3.92
CA LEU A 115 -12.62 23.39 -4.10
C LEU A 115 -11.33 23.83 -4.80
N ASP A 116 -11.41 24.78 -5.73
CA ASP A 116 -10.23 25.38 -6.34
C ASP A 116 -9.37 26.10 -5.31
N ASP A 117 -9.95 27.02 -4.54
CA ASP A 117 -9.21 27.77 -3.54
C ASP A 117 -8.55 26.83 -2.50
N MET A 118 -9.27 25.82 -2.03
CA MET A 118 -8.72 24.80 -1.15
C MET A 118 -7.55 24.03 -1.80
N SER A 119 -7.73 23.56 -3.03
CA SER A 119 -6.72 22.77 -3.73
C SER A 119 -5.44 23.56 -4.00
N GLN A 120 -5.59 24.84 -4.36
CA GLN A 120 -4.49 25.76 -4.62
C GLN A 120 -3.77 26.12 -3.33
N ALA A 121 -4.48 26.32 -2.21
CA ALA A 121 -3.85 26.55 -0.92
C ALA A 121 -2.97 25.37 -0.50
N PHE A 122 -3.47 24.14 -0.61
CA PHE A 122 -2.67 22.96 -0.28
C PHE A 122 -1.49 22.75 -1.22
N GLN A 123 -1.66 23.05 -2.51
CA GLN A 123 -0.54 23.02 -3.46
C GLN A 123 0.56 24.02 -3.08
N ILE A 124 0.21 25.28 -2.76
CA ILE A 124 1.20 26.30 -2.36
C ILE A 124 2.05 25.79 -1.20
N LEU A 125 1.42 25.18 -0.20
CA LEU A 125 2.11 24.66 1.00
C LEU A 125 2.98 23.44 0.68
N ALA A 126 2.50 22.52 -0.15
CA ALA A 126 3.26 21.36 -0.58
C ALA A 126 4.47 21.75 -1.44
N ASP A 127 4.28 22.69 -2.36
CA ASP A 127 5.32 23.24 -3.23
C ASP A 127 6.37 24.01 -2.43
N LEU A 128 5.96 24.72 -1.36
CA LEU A 128 6.88 25.44 -0.49
C LEU A 128 7.75 24.46 0.31
N ALA A 129 7.16 23.37 0.81
CA ALA A 129 7.90 22.32 1.52
C ALA A 129 8.87 21.55 0.59
N SER A 130 8.52 21.42 -0.69
CA SER A 130 9.28 20.66 -1.70
C SER A 130 10.19 21.53 -2.57
N MET A 131 10.28 22.83 -2.28
CA MET A 131 10.91 23.83 -3.15
C MET A 131 12.37 23.49 -3.49
N GLN A 132 13.14 23.01 -2.52
CA GLN A 132 14.53 22.60 -2.75
C GLN A 132 14.62 21.43 -3.75
N HIS A 133 13.73 20.45 -3.63
CA HIS A 133 13.68 19.30 -4.51
C HIS A 133 13.28 19.71 -5.93
N HIS A 134 12.24 20.55 -6.07
CA HIS A 134 11.83 21.11 -7.36
C HIS A 134 12.97 21.87 -8.04
N LEU A 135 13.72 22.70 -7.29
CA LEU A 135 14.89 23.42 -7.82
C LEU A 135 16.00 22.47 -8.30
N GLN A 136 16.27 21.38 -7.58
CA GLN A 136 17.26 20.37 -7.97
C GLN A 136 16.87 19.61 -9.25
N GLN A 137 15.58 19.34 -9.43
CA GLN A 137 15.04 18.72 -10.64
C GLN A 137 14.82 19.74 -11.78
N GLY A 138 15.03 21.03 -11.50
CA GLY A 138 14.73 22.11 -12.42
C GLY A 138 13.23 22.28 -12.71
N GLN A 139 12.36 21.75 -11.86
CA GLN A 139 10.92 21.97 -11.90
C GLN A 139 10.60 23.37 -11.35
N LEU A 140 9.71 24.09 -12.04
CA LEU A 140 9.18 25.37 -11.57
C LEU A 140 7.88 25.10 -10.80
N SER A 141 7.74 25.75 -9.64
CA SER A 141 6.54 25.73 -8.81
C SER A 141 6.17 27.15 -8.37
N TYR A 142 4.95 27.32 -7.85
CA TYR A 142 4.45 28.65 -7.43
C TYR A 142 5.45 29.41 -6.54
N PRO A 143 6.02 28.83 -5.45
CA PRO A 143 7.02 29.50 -4.62
C PRO A 143 8.27 29.96 -5.37
N ILE A 144 8.78 29.14 -6.31
CA ILE A 144 10.00 29.46 -7.07
C ILE A 144 9.75 30.68 -7.96
N VAL A 145 8.64 30.68 -8.68
CA VAL A 145 8.25 31.76 -9.59
C VAL A 145 7.93 33.03 -8.81
N PHE A 146 7.23 32.90 -7.69
CA PHE A 146 6.93 34.01 -6.79
C PHE A 146 8.21 34.69 -6.29
N VAL A 147 9.17 33.91 -5.78
CA VAL A 147 10.45 34.44 -5.29
C VAL A 147 11.25 35.06 -6.44
N ALA A 148 11.38 34.38 -7.58
CA ALA A 148 12.12 34.88 -8.73
C ALA A 148 11.55 36.23 -9.20
N ARG A 149 10.22 36.36 -9.26
CA ARG A 149 9.54 37.61 -9.62
C ARG A 149 9.81 38.72 -8.60
N ALA A 150 9.76 38.42 -7.31
CA ALA A 150 9.99 39.39 -6.24
C ALA A 150 11.37 40.07 -6.34
N VAL A 151 12.38 39.35 -6.83
CA VAL A 151 13.75 39.88 -7.07
C VAL A 151 14.09 40.12 -8.54
N ARG A 152 13.11 40.03 -9.45
CA ARG A 152 13.30 40.14 -10.92
C ARG A 152 14.40 39.22 -11.47
N LEU A 153 14.53 38.02 -10.91
CA LEU A 153 15.40 36.98 -11.44
C LEU A 153 14.74 36.35 -12.67
N PRO A 154 15.47 36.20 -13.78
CA PRO A 154 14.96 35.46 -14.92
C PRO A 154 14.85 33.96 -14.57
N LEU A 155 13.77 33.31 -15.02
CA LEU A 155 13.59 31.87 -14.86
C LEU A 155 14.41 31.04 -15.87
N ARG A 156 15.02 31.72 -16.86
CA ARG A 156 15.93 31.13 -17.86
C ARG A 156 17.18 32.03 -18.03
N PRO A 157 18.41 31.48 -17.97
CA PRO A 157 18.74 30.11 -17.55
C PRO A 157 18.25 29.83 -16.12
N ARG A 158 17.92 28.57 -15.82
CA ARG A 158 17.31 28.21 -14.53
C ARG A 158 18.22 28.65 -13.38
N PRO A 159 17.74 29.46 -12.42
CA PRO A 159 18.55 29.90 -11.31
C PRO A 159 18.94 28.71 -10.42
N LYS A 160 20.17 28.73 -9.91
CA LYS A 160 20.65 27.69 -8.99
C LYS A 160 19.81 27.68 -7.70
N PRO A 161 19.66 26.53 -7.02
CA PRO A 161 18.87 26.44 -5.80
C PRO A 161 19.27 27.48 -4.74
N GLU A 162 20.57 27.67 -4.51
CA GLU A 162 21.11 28.65 -3.57
C GLU A 162 20.71 30.12 -3.89
N VAL A 163 20.50 30.46 -5.16
CA VAL A 163 20.09 31.82 -5.57
C VAL A 163 18.63 32.07 -5.20
N ILE A 164 17.74 31.12 -5.47
CA ILE A 164 16.31 31.25 -5.13
C ILE A 164 16.11 31.20 -3.62
N LEU A 165 16.78 30.28 -2.92
CA LEU A 165 16.71 30.20 -1.46
C LEU A 165 17.24 31.47 -0.78
N GLY A 166 18.37 32.01 -1.27
CA GLY A 166 18.91 33.29 -0.80
C GLY A 166 17.97 34.46 -1.07
N ALA A 167 17.39 34.54 -2.27
CA ALA A 167 16.40 35.55 -2.62
C ALA A 167 15.17 35.49 -1.71
N MET A 168 14.65 34.29 -1.44
CA MET A 168 13.50 34.08 -0.56
C MET A 168 13.74 34.61 0.87
N VAL A 169 14.96 34.41 1.39
CA VAL A 169 15.36 34.95 2.70
C VAL A 169 15.50 36.47 2.63
N ALA A 170 16.14 37.00 1.59
CA ALA A 170 16.39 38.43 1.42
C ALA A 170 15.10 39.25 1.25
N THR A 171 14.07 38.69 0.63
CA THR A 171 12.77 39.36 0.42
C THR A 171 11.74 39.06 1.49
N GLY A 172 11.98 38.10 2.38
CA GLY A 172 10.96 37.60 3.30
C GLY A 172 9.75 36.96 2.58
N SER A 173 9.95 36.43 1.36
CA SER A 173 8.85 35.93 0.52
C SER A 173 8.04 34.79 1.13
N VAL A 174 8.59 34.05 2.10
CA VAL A 174 7.88 32.97 2.81
C VAL A 174 6.56 33.48 3.40
N GLU A 175 6.58 34.66 4.02
CA GLU A 175 5.39 35.21 4.67
C GLU A 175 4.29 35.52 3.64
N ALA A 176 4.65 36.15 2.53
CA ALA A 176 3.70 36.47 1.46
C ALA A 176 3.15 35.21 0.76
N ILE A 177 3.97 34.18 0.57
CA ILE A 177 3.55 32.89 0.01
C ILE A 177 2.55 32.21 0.95
N VAL A 178 2.86 32.17 2.25
CA VAL A 178 1.96 31.54 3.21
C VAL A 178 0.66 32.34 3.39
N GLU A 179 0.74 33.66 3.40
CA GLU A 179 -0.46 34.52 3.43
C GLU A 179 -1.36 34.28 2.21
N SER A 180 -0.77 34.02 1.04
CA SER A 180 -1.51 33.65 -0.17
C SER A 180 -2.28 32.33 0.02
N ALA A 181 -1.67 31.32 0.65
CA ALA A 181 -2.35 30.07 0.97
C ALA A 181 -3.46 30.27 2.02
N ALA A 182 -3.19 31.08 3.06
CA ALA A 182 -4.16 31.38 4.10
C ALA A 182 -5.38 32.14 3.56
N ALA A 183 -5.18 33.12 2.68
CA ALA A 183 -6.25 33.87 2.05
C ALA A 183 -7.21 32.96 1.26
N ARG A 184 -6.66 31.96 0.55
CA ARG A 184 -7.45 30.97 -0.19
C ARG A 184 -8.21 30.02 0.74
N LEU A 185 -7.59 29.52 1.81
CA LEU A 185 -8.31 28.73 2.82
C LEU A 185 -9.47 29.52 3.44
N ARG A 186 -9.27 30.81 3.74
CA ARG A 186 -10.34 31.69 4.24
C ARG A 186 -11.47 31.91 3.24
N ASN A 187 -11.15 32.02 1.95
CA ASN A 187 -12.17 32.12 0.91
C ASN A 187 -12.98 30.82 0.82
N ALA A 188 -12.30 29.67 0.80
CA ALA A 188 -12.94 28.37 0.79
C ALA A 188 -13.81 28.15 2.05
N GLN A 189 -13.32 28.56 3.22
CA GLN A 189 -14.07 28.45 4.49
C GLN A 189 -15.34 29.30 4.46
N ARG A 190 -15.23 30.56 4.01
CA ARG A 190 -16.39 31.45 3.83
C ARG A 190 -17.41 30.85 2.86
N ALA A 191 -16.95 30.31 1.73
CA ALA A 191 -17.82 29.63 0.79
C ALA A 191 -18.52 28.41 1.44
N ALA A 192 -17.79 27.60 2.22
CA ALA A 192 -18.36 26.45 2.93
C ALA A 192 -19.44 26.86 3.95
N ILE A 193 -19.22 27.96 4.68
CA ILE A 193 -20.20 28.51 5.64
C ILE A 193 -21.45 28.98 4.89
N ASP A 194 -21.28 29.77 3.83
CA ASP A 194 -22.40 30.30 3.04
C ASP A 194 -23.21 29.20 2.34
N LEU A 195 -22.56 28.08 2.00
CA LEU A 195 -23.18 26.89 1.42
C LEU A 195 -23.80 25.96 2.48
N ALA A 196 -23.72 26.32 3.76
CA ALA A 196 -24.18 25.51 4.88
C ALA A 196 -23.56 24.10 4.89
N LEU A 197 -22.24 24.01 4.68
CA LEU A 197 -21.45 22.77 4.72
C LEU A 197 -20.64 22.70 6.03
N PRO A 198 -21.26 22.44 7.20
CA PRO A 198 -20.61 22.61 8.51
C PRO A 198 -19.39 21.70 8.71
N THR A 199 -19.45 20.46 8.22
CA THR A 199 -18.31 19.53 8.32
C THR A 199 -17.12 20.00 7.49
N PHE A 200 -17.38 20.55 6.30
CA PHE A 200 -16.33 21.06 5.42
C PHE A 200 -15.76 22.38 5.94
N GLY A 201 -16.64 23.27 6.46
CA GLY A 201 -16.23 24.50 7.14
C GLY A 201 -15.35 24.22 8.36
N ALA A 202 -15.69 23.21 9.18
CA ALA A 202 -14.85 22.79 10.31
C ALA A 202 -13.49 22.27 9.85
N PHE A 203 -13.44 21.43 8.81
CA PHE A 203 -12.18 20.95 8.23
C PHE A 203 -11.29 22.11 7.74
N LEU A 204 -11.86 23.09 7.04
CA LEU A 204 -11.12 24.25 6.55
C LEU A 204 -10.66 25.17 7.69
N SER A 205 -11.48 25.31 8.74
CA SER A 205 -11.10 26.03 9.96
C SER A 205 -9.90 25.39 10.66
N ASP A 206 -9.89 24.05 10.76
CA ASP A 206 -8.76 23.32 11.34
C ASP A 206 -7.50 23.46 10.48
N ALA A 207 -7.64 23.42 9.15
CA ALA A 207 -6.54 23.62 8.22
C ALA A 207 -5.94 25.03 8.33
N GLU A 208 -6.79 26.06 8.44
CA GLU A 208 -6.37 27.44 8.65
C GLU A 208 -5.67 27.61 10.01
N ALA A 209 -6.25 27.11 11.10
CA ALA A 209 -5.65 27.22 12.43
C ALA A 209 -4.26 26.57 12.51
N ARG A 210 -4.09 25.42 11.84
CA ARG A 210 -2.77 24.75 11.71
C ARG A 210 -1.78 25.60 10.91
N LEU A 211 -2.25 26.28 9.87
CA LEU A 211 -1.41 27.17 9.08
C LEU A 211 -0.97 28.39 9.89
N ASP A 212 -1.90 29.04 10.59
CA ASP A 212 -1.62 30.21 11.43
C ASP A 212 -0.64 29.87 12.57
N ALA A 213 -0.81 28.72 13.21
CA ALA A 213 0.14 28.24 14.22
C ALA A 213 1.56 28.08 13.65
N ARG A 214 1.67 27.62 12.39
CA ARG A 214 2.94 27.46 11.69
C ARG A 214 3.57 28.81 11.31
N VAL A 215 2.76 29.79 10.89
CA VAL A 215 3.21 31.16 10.59
C VAL A 215 3.65 31.90 11.85
N ALA A 216 2.91 31.76 12.95
CA ALA A 216 3.27 32.37 14.23
C ALA A 216 4.63 31.86 14.74
N GLY A 217 4.94 30.58 14.51
CA GLY A 217 6.25 29.99 14.78
C GLY A 217 7.38 30.62 13.95
N LEU A 218 7.10 31.06 12.72
CA LEU A 218 8.07 31.74 11.84
C LEU A 218 8.25 33.23 12.19
N ARG A 219 7.17 33.94 12.57
CA ARG A 219 7.19 35.38 12.92
C ARG A 219 7.81 35.68 14.28
N SER A 220 7.79 34.71 15.21
CA SER A 220 8.22 34.92 16.60
C SER A 220 9.73 35.15 16.78
N GLY A 221 10.54 35.14 15.71
CA GLY A 221 11.81 35.85 15.63
C GLY A 221 12.74 35.70 16.85
N ALA A 222 12.77 34.53 17.49
CA ALA A 222 13.73 34.29 18.56
C ALA A 222 15.12 34.17 17.91
N GLY A 223 15.80 35.32 17.79
CA GLY A 223 17.23 35.38 17.51
C GLY A 223 18.01 34.47 18.45
N PRO A 224 19.24 34.10 18.08
CA PRO A 224 20.03 33.12 18.81
C PRO A 224 20.19 33.59 20.26
N ARG A 225 19.55 32.90 21.20
CA ARG A 225 19.84 33.07 22.62
C ARG A 225 21.27 32.59 22.83
N GLU A 226 22.21 33.54 22.86
CA GLU A 226 23.54 33.36 23.42
C GLU A 226 23.41 32.69 24.79
N GLY A 227 23.95 31.47 24.91
CA GLY A 227 24.00 30.74 26.18
C GLY A 227 23.27 29.40 26.22
N VAL A 228 22.56 28.97 25.18
CA VAL A 228 22.06 27.59 25.10
C VAL A 228 22.71 26.89 23.92
N SER A 229 23.61 25.97 24.27
CA SER A 229 24.24 24.96 23.40
C SER A 229 23.44 24.66 22.14
N GLN A 230 24.11 24.69 20.98
CA GLN A 230 23.66 24.22 19.67
C GLN A 230 22.59 23.13 19.80
N ARG A 231 21.32 23.52 19.86
CA ARG A 231 20.22 22.57 19.71
C ARG A 231 19.93 22.53 18.22
N ALA A 232 20.31 21.39 17.66
CA ALA A 232 19.85 20.86 16.39
C ALA A 232 18.35 21.15 16.16
N PRO A 233 17.88 21.14 14.91
CA PRO A 233 16.50 21.53 14.56
C PRO A 233 15.49 20.86 15.51
N LEU A 234 14.67 21.66 16.20
CA LEU A 234 13.88 21.18 17.35
C LEU A 234 12.74 20.21 16.99
N LEU A 235 12.48 20.00 15.70
CA LEU A 235 11.93 18.76 15.15
C LEU A 235 12.56 18.54 13.78
N MET A 236 13.77 17.97 13.74
CA MET A 236 13.96 16.95 12.71
C MET A 236 12.87 15.90 12.98
N PRO A 237 12.15 15.35 11.99
CA PRO A 237 11.61 14.02 12.17
C PRO A 237 12.83 13.17 12.48
N ALA A 238 13.10 12.95 13.76
CA ALA A 238 14.11 12.03 14.21
C ALA A 238 13.63 10.72 13.65
N THR A 239 14.21 10.31 12.51
CA THR A 239 13.98 8.97 12.00
C THR A 239 14.32 8.08 13.19
N PRO A 240 13.34 7.34 13.75
CA PRO A 240 13.58 6.57 14.96
C PRO A 240 14.80 5.70 14.69
N THR A 241 15.71 5.60 15.65
CA THR A 241 16.80 4.63 15.52
C THR A 241 16.17 3.25 15.33
N VAL A 242 16.85 2.30 14.68
CA VAL A 242 16.31 0.93 14.51
C VAL A 242 15.75 0.37 15.83
N PRO A 243 16.45 0.48 16.98
CA PRO A 243 15.90 0.02 18.27
C PRO A 243 14.61 0.74 18.70
N GLN A 244 14.50 2.05 18.46
CA GLN A 244 13.28 2.80 18.77
C GLN A 244 12.13 2.40 17.85
N ALA A 245 12.40 2.23 16.56
CA ALA A 245 11.40 1.83 15.57
C ALA A 245 10.85 0.43 15.91
N LEU A 246 11.74 -0.50 16.27
CA LEU A 246 11.38 -1.84 16.73
C LEU A 246 10.52 -1.80 17.99
N GLY A 247 10.92 -1.03 19.01
CA GLY A 247 10.15 -0.92 20.26
C GLY A 247 8.75 -0.31 20.06
N MET A 248 8.62 0.68 19.17
CA MET A 248 7.32 1.26 18.81
C MET A 248 6.44 0.27 18.04
N ALA A 249 7.02 -0.43 17.06
CA ALA A 249 6.32 -1.43 16.26
C ALA A 249 5.83 -2.60 17.12
N GLU A 250 6.67 -3.10 18.03
CA GLU A 250 6.33 -4.13 18.99
C GLU A 250 5.18 -3.69 19.91
N GLY A 251 5.25 -2.46 20.43
CA GLY A 251 4.17 -1.87 21.23
C GLY A 251 2.85 -1.78 20.47
N PHE A 252 2.89 -1.44 19.18
CA PHE A 252 1.70 -1.43 18.32
C PHE A 252 1.14 -2.84 18.06
N LEU A 253 2.02 -3.78 17.67
CA LEU A 253 1.64 -5.15 17.31
C LEU A 253 1.06 -5.91 18.50
N LEU A 254 1.58 -5.69 19.70
CA LEU A 254 1.11 -6.37 20.92
C LEU A 254 -0.05 -5.64 21.62
N ALA A 255 -0.51 -4.50 21.09
CA ALA A 255 -1.63 -3.75 21.69
C ALA A 255 -2.98 -4.46 21.53
N ASP A 256 -3.16 -5.24 20.45
CA ASP A 256 -4.33 -6.09 20.23
C ASP A 256 -3.91 -7.56 20.11
N PRO A 257 -4.03 -8.36 21.18
CA PRO A 257 -3.63 -9.77 21.16
C PRO A 257 -4.50 -10.64 20.26
N THR A 258 -5.66 -10.14 19.82
CA THR A 258 -6.57 -10.87 18.90
C THR A 258 -6.25 -10.60 17.43
N PHE A 259 -5.44 -9.57 17.15
CA PHE A 259 -5.11 -9.08 15.82
C PHE A 259 -6.36 -8.83 14.94
N ARG A 260 -7.45 -8.35 15.54
CA ARG A 260 -8.76 -8.29 14.90
C ARG A 260 -8.78 -7.40 13.66
N GLU A 261 -7.98 -6.34 13.64
CA GLU A 261 -7.84 -5.47 12.45
C GLU A 261 -7.32 -6.24 11.23
N SER A 262 -6.50 -7.28 11.45
CA SER A 262 -5.98 -8.10 10.37
C SER A 262 -6.98 -9.14 9.86
N TRP A 263 -8.12 -9.33 10.51
CA TRP A 263 -9.08 -10.32 10.04
C TRP A 263 -9.73 -9.86 8.75
N GLU A 264 -9.68 -10.71 7.73
CA GLU A 264 -10.36 -10.43 6.48
C GLU A 264 -11.86 -10.65 6.68
N THR A 265 -12.59 -9.55 6.88
CA THR A 265 -13.99 -9.58 7.28
C THR A 265 -14.92 -9.17 6.12
N HIS A 266 -15.93 -9.99 5.87
CA HIS A 266 -16.98 -9.73 4.88
C HIS A 266 -18.37 -9.80 5.52
N ARG A 267 -19.36 -9.20 4.86
CA ARG A 267 -20.79 -9.34 5.23
C ARG A 267 -21.56 -10.01 4.11
N GLU A 268 -22.14 -11.19 4.38
CA GLU A 268 -23.05 -11.87 3.46
C GLU A 268 -24.46 -11.27 3.54
N GLY A 269 -24.74 -10.22 2.75
CA GLY A 269 -26.10 -9.64 2.62
C GLY A 269 -26.22 -8.15 3.00
N MET A 270 -27.44 -7.61 3.03
CA MET A 270 -27.66 -6.23 3.51
C MET A 270 -27.40 -6.11 5.02
N LEU A 271 -27.35 -4.86 5.51
CA LEU A 271 -27.18 -4.51 6.93
C LEU A 271 -27.95 -5.46 7.87
N GLY A 272 -27.28 -5.96 8.91
CA GLY A 272 -27.87 -6.87 9.92
C GLY A 272 -27.59 -8.37 9.71
N ARG A 273 -26.97 -8.78 8.59
CA ARG A 273 -26.47 -10.15 8.41
C ARG A 273 -25.14 -10.37 9.16
N ARG A 274 -24.89 -11.62 9.55
CA ARG A 274 -23.70 -12.04 10.31
C ARG A 274 -22.45 -11.79 9.47
N GLU A 275 -21.44 -11.22 10.11
CA GLU A 275 -20.10 -11.09 9.54
C GLU A 275 -19.47 -12.48 9.40
N VAL A 276 -18.68 -12.64 8.34
CA VAL A 276 -17.79 -13.79 8.15
C VAL A 276 -16.37 -13.28 8.11
N ALA A 277 -15.43 -14.00 8.69
CA ALA A 277 -14.04 -13.58 8.84
C ALA A 277 -13.08 -14.72 8.52
N SER A 278 -11.99 -14.39 7.84
CA SER A 278 -10.79 -15.21 7.75
C SER A 278 -9.75 -14.66 8.72
N ARG A 279 -9.20 -15.55 9.56
CA ARG A 279 -8.10 -15.21 10.47
C ARG A 279 -6.72 -15.50 9.88
N PHE A 280 -6.65 -15.99 8.64
CA PHE A 280 -5.39 -16.37 8.00
C PHE A 280 -4.28 -15.29 8.12
N PRO A 281 -4.55 -13.98 7.86
CA PRO A 281 -3.51 -12.95 7.99
C PRO A 281 -2.96 -12.80 9.42
N ALA A 282 -3.81 -13.01 10.43
CA ALA A 282 -3.37 -13.00 11.83
C ALA A 282 -2.34 -14.12 12.09
N GLY A 283 -2.52 -15.29 11.47
CA GLY A 283 -1.56 -16.38 11.58
C GLY A 283 -0.18 -16.05 11.00
N LEU A 284 -0.12 -15.28 9.90
CA LEU A 284 1.16 -14.80 9.35
C LEU A 284 1.86 -13.82 10.30
N ILE A 285 1.09 -12.93 10.94
CA ILE A 285 1.62 -12.01 11.95
C ILE A 285 2.17 -12.82 13.13
N LEU A 286 1.41 -13.77 13.66
CA LEU A 286 1.83 -14.63 14.77
C LEU A 286 3.12 -15.38 14.46
N GLU A 287 3.29 -15.87 13.23
CA GLU A 287 4.52 -16.56 12.79
C GLU A 287 5.73 -15.62 12.88
N ILE A 288 5.59 -14.39 12.37
CA ILE A 288 6.65 -13.38 12.45
C ILE A 288 7.00 -13.08 13.93
N LEU A 289 6.00 -12.80 14.75
CA LEU A 289 6.23 -12.41 16.15
C LEU A 289 6.88 -13.54 16.96
N CYS A 290 6.43 -14.79 16.77
CA CYS A 290 7.01 -15.92 17.51
C CYS A 290 8.44 -16.23 17.05
N MET A 291 8.76 -16.11 15.76
CA MET A 291 10.13 -16.25 15.26
C MET A 291 11.08 -15.19 15.83
N ARG A 292 10.56 -14.02 16.23
CA ARG A 292 11.31 -12.96 16.91
C ARG A 292 11.37 -13.11 18.42
N GLY A 293 10.83 -14.20 18.96
CA GLY A 293 10.89 -14.50 20.40
C GLY A 293 9.89 -13.72 21.24
N LEU A 294 8.90 -13.07 20.62
CA LEU A 294 7.81 -12.43 21.36
C LEU A 294 6.85 -13.48 21.92
N ASP A 295 6.35 -13.25 23.14
CA ASP A 295 5.43 -14.20 23.79
C ASP A 295 4.01 -14.04 23.27
N VAL A 296 3.73 -14.72 22.15
CA VAL A 296 2.41 -14.76 21.49
C VAL A 296 1.75 -16.14 21.60
N ARG A 297 2.23 -17.01 22.49
CA ARG A 297 1.77 -18.41 22.60
C ARG A 297 0.27 -18.54 22.83
N GLY A 298 -0.30 -17.71 23.70
CA GLY A 298 -1.75 -17.72 23.96
C GLY A 298 -2.58 -17.34 22.72
N ALA A 299 -2.09 -16.40 21.90
CA ALA A 299 -2.76 -16.02 20.66
C ALA A 299 -2.59 -17.10 19.57
N ILE A 300 -1.47 -17.82 19.57
CA ILE A 300 -1.27 -19.01 18.73
C ILE A 300 -2.27 -20.10 19.11
N ASP A 301 -2.41 -20.42 20.40
CA ASP A 301 -3.39 -21.43 20.85
C ASP A 301 -4.81 -21.06 20.41
N GLU A 302 -5.21 -19.79 20.57
CA GLU A 302 -6.53 -19.31 20.12
C GLU A 302 -6.70 -19.45 18.59
N PHE A 303 -5.67 -19.13 17.81
CA PHE A 303 -5.71 -19.27 16.35
C PHE A 303 -5.86 -20.75 15.94
N LEU A 304 -5.12 -21.66 16.57
CA LEU A 304 -5.18 -23.10 16.27
C LEU A 304 -6.53 -23.69 16.68
N ASP A 305 -7.03 -23.35 17.87
CA ASP A 305 -8.36 -23.77 18.36
C ASP A 305 -9.47 -23.29 17.43
N PHE A 306 -9.42 -22.02 17.01
CA PHE A 306 -10.37 -21.48 16.03
C PHE A 306 -10.30 -22.23 14.70
N THR A 307 -9.09 -22.51 14.20
CA THR A 307 -8.90 -23.20 12.92
C THR A 307 -9.47 -24.62 12.95
N VAL A 308 -9.25 -25.35 14.05
CA VAL A 308 -9.85 -26.68 14.27
C VAL A 308 -11.37 -26.58 14.38
N ALA A 309 -11.88 -25.65 15.18
CA ALA A 309 -13.33 -25.44 15.35
C ALA A 309 -14.02 -25.03 14.05
N ASN A 310 -13.32 -24.32 13.16
CA ASN A 310 -13.79 -23.93 11.85
C ASN A 310 -13.59 -25.00 10.76
N GLU A 311 -13.09 -26.18 11.14
CA GLU A 311 -12.81 -27.29 10.22
C GLU A 311 -11.86 -26.88 9.07
N PHE A 312 -10.87 -26.01 9.37
CA PHE A 312 -9.85 -25.51 8.43
C PHE A 312 -10.40 -24.72 7.23
N ARG A 313 -11.64 -24.25 7.28
CA ARG A 313 -12.18 -23.36 6.24
C ARG A 313 -11.51 -21.99 6.26
N TYR A 314 -11.40 -21.36 5.09
CA TYR A 314 -10.81 -20.02 4.97
C TYR A 314 -11.61 -18.96 5.72
N TYR A 315 -12.94 -18.89 5.52
CA TYR A 315 -13.85 -18.07 6.32
C TYR A 315 -14.59 -18.91 7.35
N ASP A 316 -15.06 -18.30 8.43
CA ASP A 316 -15.98 -18.90 9.43
C ASP A 316 -17.42 -19.09 8.90
N HIS A 317 -17.53 -19.63 7.69
CA HIS A 317 -18.78 -19.83 6.98
C HIS A 317 -18.87 -21.23 6.36
N PRO A 318 -19.99 -21.95 6.48
CA PRO A 318 -20.14 -23.31 5.95
C PRO A 318 -19.93 -23.45 4.44
N ARG A 319 -20.06 -22.35 3.67
CA ARG A 319 -19.84 -22.34 2.23
C ARG A 319 -18.40 -22.01 1.82
N SER A 320 -17.54 -21.66 2.78
CA SER A 320 -16.12 -21.45 2.52
C SER A 320 -15.43 -22.81 2.40
N GLY A 321 -14.55 -22.93 1.42
CA GLY A 321 -13.74 -24.13 1.22
C GLY A 321 -12.62 -24.22 2.25
N VAL A 322 -12.10 -25.43 2.42
CA VAL A 322 -10.81 -25.65 3.08
C VAL A 322 -9.71 -25.23 2.11
N ASP A 323 -8.75 -24.45 2.59
CA ASP A 323 -7.65 -23.96 1.77
C ASP A 323 -6.29 -24.40 2.32
N SER A 324 -5.35 -24.60 1.40
CA SER A 324 -3.99 -25.05 1.72
C SER A 324 -3.18 -24.01 2.49
N ASP A 325 -3.55 -22.73 2.42
CA ASP A 325 -2.80 -21.64 3.03
C ASP A 325 -3.00 -21.61 4.55
N THR A 326 -4.27 -21.67 4.96
CA THR A 326 -4.68 -21.79 6.38
C THR A 326 -4.04 -23.03 7.02
N ILE A 327 -4.02 -24.16 6.32
CA ILE A 327 -3.36 -25.39 6.81
C ILE A 327 -1.85 -25.19 6.93
N GLY A 328 -1.22 -24.57 5.93
CA GLY A 328 0.21 -24.28 5.97
C GLY A 328 0.62 -23.46 7.19
N VAL A 329 -0.10 -22.36 7.44
CA VAL A 329 0.13 -21.50 8.61
C VAL A 329 -0.14 -22.25 9.92
N PHE A 330 -1.25 -22.98 10.00
CA PHE A 330 -1.57 -23.82 11.17
C PHE A 330 -0.42 -24.76 11.53
N LEU A 331 0.13 -25.47 10.53
CA LEU A 331 1.23 -26.41 10.73
C LEU A 331 2.53 -25.72 11.16
N ARG A 332 2.83 -24.52 10.63
CA ARG A 332 4.03 -23.76 11.01
C ARG A 332 3.93 -23.17 12.42
N LEU A 333 2.73 -22.80 12.88
CA LEU A 333 2.51 -22.28 14.23
C LEU A 333 2.42 -23.37 15.29
N ARG A 334 2.00 -24.58 14.93
CA ARG A 334 1.81 -25.71 15.87
C ARG A 334 3.01 -25.97 16.79
N PRO A 335 4.29 -25.97 16.35
CA PRO A 335 5.44 -26.17 17.24
C PRO A 335 5.60 -25.10 18.32
N HIS A 336 4.94 -23.95 18.17
CA HIS A 336 4.99 -22.80 19.08
C HIS A 336 3.79 -22.73 20.03
N ALA A 337 2.84 -23.66 19.93
CA ALA A 337 1.66 -23.75 20.78
C ALA A 337 1.98 -24.26 22.20
N THR A 338 1.06 -24.08 23.14
CA THR A 338 1.18 -24.66 24.48
C THR A 338 1.02 -26.18 24.43
N VAL A 339 1.88 -26.90 25.17
CA VAL A 339 1.85 -28.37 25.27
C VAL A 339 0.53 -28.81 25.89
N GLY A 340 -0.39 -29.35 25.08
CA GLY A 340 -1.69 -29.86 25.56
C GLY A 340 -2.79 -30.01 24.52
N GLY A 341 -2.70 -29.30 23.38
CA GLY A 341 -3.69 -29.42 22.30
C GLY A 341 -3.55 -30.71 21.50
N ASP A 342 -4.66 -31.39 21.23
CA ASP A 342 -4.74 -32.56 20.34
C ASP A 342 -4.81 -32.14 18.85
N PHE A 343 -3.98 -31.16 18.48
CA PHE A 343 -3.95 -30.54 17.16
C PHE A 343 -3.53 -31.54 16.07
N ASP A 344 -2.64 -32.48 16.40
CA ASP A 344 -2.18 -33.52 15.48
C ASP A 344 -3.32 -34.44 15.04
N ARG A 345 -4.12 -34.90 16.00
CA ARG A 345 -5.29 -35.74 15.72
C ARG A 345 -6.33 -34.95 14.93
N SER A 346 -6.50 -33.67 15.24
CA SER A 346 -7.47 -32.80 14.58
C SER A 346 -7.11 -32.48 13.12
N ALA A 347 -5.82 -32.32 12.82
CA ALA A 347 -5.34 -32.07 11.46
C ALA A 347 -5.32 -33.32 10.58
N THR A 348 -5.17 -34.51 11.17
CA THR A 348 -5.00 -35.78 10.44
C THR A 348 -6.05 -36.02 9.32
N PRO A 349 -7.37 -35.89 9.56
CA PRO A 349 -8.38 -36.13 8.51
C PRO A 349 -8.27 -35.17 7.33
N ILE A 350 -7.89 -33.91 7.58
CA ILE A 350 -7.70 -32.90 6.54
C ILE A 350 -6.43 -33.16 5.75
N LEU A 351 -5.35 -33.58 6.41
CA LEU A 351 -4.10 -33.97 5.76
C LEU A 351 -4.27 -35.24 4.90
N ASP A 352 -5.07 -36.22 5.35
CA ASP A 352 -5.43 -37.39 4.53
C ASP A 352 -6.24 -37.00 3.29
N CYS A 353 -7.16 -36.04 3.44
CA CYS A 353 -7.91 -35.50 2.32
C CYS A 353 -7.01 -34.77 1.32
N LEU A 354 -6.12 -33.91 1.82
CA LEU A 354 -5.12 -33.18 1.04
C LEU A 354 -4.22 -34.14 0.26
N GLU A 355 -3.71 -35.20 0.90
CA GLU A 355 -2.84 -36.18 0.24
C GLU A 355 -3.53 -36.84 -0.96
N ARG A 356 -4.81 -37.20 -0.83
CA ARG A 356 -5.60 -37.70 -1.97
C ARG A 356 -5.71 -36.66 -3.08
N ASN A 357 -6.03 -35.41 -2.74
CA ASN A 357 -6.14 -34.32 -3.73
C ASN A 357 -4.80 -34.09 -4.46
N VAL A 358 -3.68 -34.10 -3.74
CA VAL A 358 -2.33 -33.93 -4.32
C VAL A 358 -1.98 -35.09 -5.24
N ARG A 359 -2.29 -36.34 -4.86
CA ARG A 359 -2.06 -37.52 -5.70
C ARG A 359 -2.94 -37.50 -6.97
N GLU A 360 -4.19 -37.05 -6.86
CA GLU A 360 -5.11 -36.96 -8.00
C GLU A 360 -4.74 -35.82 -8.96
N ALA A 361 -4.40 -34.64 -8.44
CA ALA A 361 -4.08 -33.45 -9.24
C ALA A 361 -2.63 -33.42 -9.73
N GLY A 362 -1.71 -34.10 -9.05
CA GLY A 362 -0.27 -34.02 -9.30
C GLY A 362 0.38 -32.72 -8.82
N SER A 363 -0.35 -31.90 -8.07
CA SER A 363 0.11 -30.62 -7.52
C SER A 363 -0.67 -30.27 -6.24
N ILE A 364 -0.17 -29.32 -5.46
CA ILE A 364 -0.92 -28.78 -4.32
C ILE A 364 -2.02 -27.83 -4.83
N PRO A 365 -3.31 -28.11 -4.57
CA PRO A 365 -4.39 -27.21 -4.92
C PRO A 365 -4.46 -26.04 -3.92
N VAL A 366 -4.99 -24.90 -4.34
CA VAL A 366 -5.36 -23.82 -3.39
C VAL A 366 -6.51 -24.28 -2.50
N TRP A 367 -7.53 -24.90 -3.10
CA TRP A 367 -8.76 -25.33 -2.44
C TRP A 367 -8.84 -26.85 -2.39
N ILE A 368 -9.09 -27.41 -1.21
CA ILE A 368 -9.17 -28.85 -1.01
C ILE A 368 -10.63 -29.28 -1.18
N THR A 369 -10.85 -30.25 -2.06
CA THR A 369 -12.19 -30.74 -2.38
C THR A 369 -12.42 -32.14 -1.79
N ARG A 370 -13.69 -32.52 -1.63
CA ARG A 370 -14.10 -33.88 -1.22
C ARG A 370 -13.53 -34.34 0.12
N CYS A 371 -13.44 -33.43 1.09
CA CYS A 371 -13.15 -33.77 2.48
C CYS A 371 -14.45 -34.12 3.21
N ALA A 372 -14.40 -35.07 4.15
CA ALA A 372 -15.55 -35.42 4.97
C ALA A 372 -16.10 -34.15 5.67
N GLY A 373 -17.41 -33.89 5.58
CA GLY A 373 -18.04 -32.67 6.09
C GLY A 373 -18.15 -31.51 5.10
N THR A 374 -17.50 -31.59 3.92
CA THR A 374 -17.58 -30.54 2.87
C THR A 374 -18.63 -30.82 1.78
N GLU A 375 -19.28 -31.99 1.78
CA GLU A 375 -20.21 -32.45 0.74
C GLU A 375 -21.57 -31.70 0.70
N ARG A 376 -21.86 -30.83 1.68
CA ARG A 376 -23.20 -30.22 1.85
C ARG A 376 -23.37 -28.82 1.29
N ALA A 377 -22.34 -28.19 0.74
CA ALA A 377 -22.44 -26.83 0.23
C ALA A 377 -21.86 -26.74 -1.18
N GLU A 378 -22.71 -26.49 -2.18
CA GLU A 378 -22.25 -25.85 -3.42
C GLU A 378 -21.54 -24.54 -3.01
N SER A 379 -20.21 -24.50 -3.15
CA SER A 379 -19.43 -23.32 -2.80
C SER A 379 -19.92 -22.14 -3.64
N SER A 380 -20.48 -21.12 -2.98
CA SER A 380 -20.85 -19.86 -3.62
C SER A 380 -19.70 -18.85 -3.65
N VAL A 381 -18.54 -19.20 -3.08
CA VAL A 381 -17.33 -18.37 -3.02
C VAL A 381 -16.49 -18.64 -4.27
N ILE A 382 -16.01 -17.60 -4.93
CA ILE A 382 -15.05 -17.77 -6.03
C ILE A 382 -13.78 -18.37 -5.46
N ALA A 383 -13.48 -19.58 -5.88
CA ALA A 383 -12.16 -20.16 -5.76
C ALA A 383 -11.20 -19.35 -6.66
N LEU A 384 -10.33 -18.52 -6.05
CA LEU A 384 -9.35 -17.74 -6.80
C LEU A 384 -8.16 -18.60 -7.18
N GLY A 385 -8.08 -18.90 -8.47
CA GLY A 385 -7.01 -19.69 -9.07
C GLY A 385 -7.06 -21.15 -8.65
N GLU A 386 -6.83 -22.05 -9.59
CA GLU A 386 -6.69 -23.48 -9.28
C GLU A 386 -5.30 -23.79 -8.68
N ALA A 387 -4.31 -22.94 -8.95
CA ALA A 387 -2.94 -23.11 -8.49
C ALA A 387 -2.19 -21.77 -8.30
N CYS A 388 -1.96 -21.37 -7.05
CA CYS A 388 -1.05 -20.28 -6.70
C CYS A 388 0.21 -20.86 -6.03
N GLY A 389 1.39 -20.56 -6.56
CA GLY A 389 2.65 -21.10 -6.04
C GLY A 389 2.91 -20.75 -4.59
N THR A 390 2.63 -19.51 -4.16
CA THR A 390 2.84 -19.07 -2.76
C THR A 390 1.97 -19.83 -1.77
N VAL A 391 0.72 -20.15 -2.14
CA VAL A 391 -0.17 -20.97 -1.31
C VAL A 391 0.41 -22.38 -1.15
N ALA A 392 0.88 -22.97 -2.25
CA ALA A 392 1.54 -24.27 -2.20
C ALA A 392 2.82 -24.24 -1.37
N ALA A 393 3.59 -23.15 -1.46
CA ALA A 393 4.81 -22.97 -0.68
C ALA A 393 4.53 -22.86 0.83
N HIS A 394 3.51 -22.10 1.23
CA HIS A 394 3.10 -22.03 2.63
C HIS A 394 2.74 -23.41 3.19
N LEU A 395 1.97 -24.20 2.45
CA LEU A 395 1.64 -25.56 2.85
C LEU A 395 2.90 -26.43 2.97
N LEU A 396 3.78 -26.40 1.97
CA LEU A 396 5.02 -27.19 1.97
C LEU A 396 5.92 -26.81 3.15
N LEU A 397 6.14 -25.51 3.42
CA LEU A 397 6.91 -25.05 4.57
C LEU A 397 6.36 -25.61 5.90
N GLY A 398 5.04 -25.76 6.01
CA GLY A 398 4.39 -26.42 7.15
C GLY A 398 4.61 -27.93 7.18
N ILE A 399 4.36 -28.64 6.07
CA ILE A 399 4.41 -30.11 6.04
C ILE A 399 5.83 -30.66 6.08
N VAL A 400 6.82 -29.96 5.50
CA VAL A 400 8.23 -30.39 5.51
C VAL A 400 8.79 -30.39 6.95
N SER A 401 8.14 -29.70 7.89
CA SER A 401 8.47 -29.77 9.31
C SER A 401 7.82 -30.95 10.06
N LEU A 402 6.94 -31.71 9.40
CA LEU A 402 6.31 -32.93 9.92
C LEU A 402 7.14 -34.18 9.58
N SER A 403 6.96 -35.26 10.34
CA SER A 403 7.67 -36.54 10.16
C SER A 403 7.46 -37.18 8.77
N ASP A 404 8.34 -38.13 8.42
CA ASP A 404 8.47 -38.78 7.10
C ASP A 404 7.19 -39.42 6.51
N GLU A 405 6.13 -39.63 7.31
CA GLU A 405 4.90 -40.32 6.90
C GLU A 405 4.18 -39.66 5.71
N ARG A 406 4.44 -38.37 5.46
CA ARG A 406 3.84 -37.60 4.34
C ARG A 406 4.80 -37.33 3.18
N GLY A 407 5.94 -38.03 3.12
CA GLY A 407 7.00 -37.78 2.14
C GLY A 407 6.56 -37.81 0.67
N ALA A 408 5.60 -38.67 0.31
CA ALA A 408 5.07 -38.73 -1.06
C ALA A 408 4.32 -37.47 -1.47
N MET A 409 3.48 -36.92 -0.59
CA MET A 409 2.73 -35.68 -0.83
C MET A 409 3.69 -34.49 -0.97
N VAL A 410 4.69 -34.40 -0.08
CA VAL A 410 5.74 -33.37 -0.15
C VAL A 410 6.48 -33.47 -1.47
N THR A 411 6.90 -34.67 -1.88
CA THR A 411 7.66 -34.88 -3.11
C THR A 411 6.86 -34.44 -4.34
N ILE A 412 5.59 -34.86 -4.47
CA ILE A 412 4.73 -34.50 -5.61
C ILE A 412 4.51 -32.98 -5.64
N GLY A 413 4.11 -32.39 -4.50
CA GLY A 413 3.82 -30.97 -4.40
C GLY A 413 5.04 -30.08 -4.66
N ALA A 414 6.18 -30.43 -4.05
CA ALA A 414 7.44 -29.71 -4.22
C ALA A 414 7.95 -29.81 -5.66
N GLN A 415 7.94 -31.01 -6.27
CA GLN A 415 8.39 -31.17 -7.66
C GLN A 415 7.55 -30.31 -8.61
N SER A 416 6.23 -30.37 -8.50
CA SER A 416 5.33 -29.56 -9.33
C SER A 416 5.58 -28.05 -9.17
N LEU A 417 5.79 -27.58 -7.94
CA LEU A 417 6.08 -26.17 -7.68
C LEU A 417 7.46 -25.75 -8.19
N LEU A 418 8.49 -26.57 -7.99
CA LEU A 418 9.85 -26.31 -8.48
C LEU A 418 9.89 -26.24 -10.01
N ASP A 419 9.20 -27.15 -10.71
CA ASP A 419 9.10 -27.13 -12.17
C ASP A 419 8.39 -25.84 -12.66
N ARG A 420 7.36 -25.39 -11.93
CA ARG A 420 6.66 -24.14 -12.23
C ARG A 420 7.53 -22.91 -11.98
N ILE A 421 8.23 -22.84 -10.85
CA ILE A 421 9.17 -21.73 -10.56
C ILE A 421 10.31 -21.73 -11.58
N GLY A 422 10.86 -22.89 -11.92
CA GLY A 422 11.92 -23.01 -12.91
C GLY A 422 11.51 -22.62 -14.33
N SER A 423 10.21 -22.62 -14.65
CA SER A 423 9.68 -22.25 -15.97
C SER A 423 9.19 -20.81 -16.07
N VAL A 424 8.53 -20.28 -15.03
CA VAL A 424 7.93 -18.93 -15.04
C VAL A 424 8.41 -18.00 -13.92
N GLY A 425 9.38 -18.43 -13.11
CA GLY A 425 9.93 -17.64 -12.02
C GLY A 425 8.88 -17.27 -10.96
N VAL A 426 8.94 -16.02 -10.48
CA VAL A 426 8.01 -15.49 -9.48
C VAL A 426 6.56 -15.42 -9.98
N ALA A 427 6.32 -15.44 -11.30
CA ALA A 427 4.96 -15.48 -11.86
C ALA A 427 4.21 -16.81 -11.59
N ALA A 428 4.87 -17.79 -10.95
CA ALA A 428 4.19 -18.93 -10.33
C ALA A 428 3.20 -18.48 -9.24
N ASN A 429 3.41 -17.30 -8.66
CA ASN A 429 2.50 -16.63 -7.73
C ASN A 429 1.43 -15.82 -8.48
N VAL A 430 0.20 -15.90 -7.99
CA VAL A 430 -0.97 -15.18 -8.54
C VAL A 430 -1.66 -14.31 -7.49
N ASN A 431 -1.60 -14.73 -6.22
CA ASN A 431 -2.44 -14.16 -5.17
C ASN A 431 -1.72 -13.21 -4.21
N TYR A 432 -0.39 -13.08 -4.29
CA TYR A 432 0.41 -12.27 -3.35
C TYR A 432 1.26 -11.23 -4.07
N PRO A 433 1.88 -10.25 -3.37
CA PRO A 433 2.83 -9.34 -3.98
C PRO A 433 4.07 -10.16 -4.40
N SER A 434 4.62 -9.88 -5.57
CA SER A 434 5.75 -10.66 -6.10
C SER A 434 6.96 -10.69 -5.17
N LEU A 435 7.24 -9.58 -4.47
CA LEU A 435 8.34 -9.50 -3.50
C LEU A 435 8.14 -10.43 -2.30
N TYR A 436 6.91 -10.55 -1.80
CA TYR A 436 6.60 -11.50 -0.73
C TYR A 436 6.74 -12.95 -1.21
N ALA A 437 6.18 -13.25 -2.38
CA ALA A 437 6.28 -14.58 -2.98
C ALA A 437 7.74 -14.99 -3.21
N LEU A 438 8.59 -14.05 -3.62
CA LEU A 438 10.02 -14.27 -3.83
C LEU A 438 10.72 -14.75 -2.54
N GLY A 439 10.50 -14.05 -1.42
CA GLY A 439 11.05 -14.47 -0.12
C GLY A 439 10.53 -15.84 0.33
N VAL A 440 9.23 -16.10 0.20
CA VAL A 440 8.62 -17.40 0.53
C VAL A 440 9.19 -18.53 -0.33
N PHE A 441 9.40 -18.30 -1.62
CA PHE A 441 10.00 -19.28 -2.52
C PHE A 441 11.46 -19.57 -2.20
N PHE A 442 12.27 -18.55 -1.87
CA PHE A 442 13.65 -18.78 -1.42
C PHE A 442 13.69 -19.59 -0.12
N ARG A 443 12.87 -19.23 0.87
CA ARG A 443 12.74 -19.97 2.13
C ARG A 443 12.40 -21.44 1.89
N LEU A 444 11.43 -21.70 1.00
CA LEU A 444 11.06 -23.07 0.65
C LEU A 444 12.20 -23.82 -0.05
N VAL A 445 12.82 -23.22 -1.07
CA VAL A 445 13.92 -23.84 -1.81
C VAL A 445 15.06 -24.19 -0.87
N GLN A 446 15.40 -23.30 0.07
CA GLN A 446 16.42 -23.57 1.08
C GLN A 446 16.03 -24.74 2.01
N GLN A 447 14.77 -24.81 2.45
CA GLN A 447 14.32 -25.90 3.32
C GLN A 447 14.27 -27.25 2.59
N LEU A 448 13.92 -27.26 1.30
CA LEU A 448 13.91 -28.47 0.46
C LEU A 448 15.32 -28.97 0.12
N ASP A 449 16.28 -28.06 -0.02
CA ASP A 449 17.68 -28.35 -0.34
C ASP A 449 18.54 -28.67 0.91
N ALA A 450 17.95 -28.61 2.10
CA ALA A 450 18.64 -28.94 3.34
C ALA A 450 19.05 -30.43 3.37
N PRO A 451 20.09 -30.83 4.13
CA PRO A 451 20.55 -32.24 4.19
C PRO A 451 19.49 -33.26 4.61
N ASN A 452 18.48 -32.81 5.35
CA ASN A 452 17.34 -33.62 5.80
C ASN A 452 16.07 -33.38 4.96
N GLY A 453 16.21 -32.74 3.79
CA GLY A 453 15.11 -32.49 2.87
C GLY A 453 14.65 -33.75 2.14
N PRO A 454 13.54 -33.69 1.39
CA PRO A 454 13.02 -34.83 0.64
C PRO A 454 14.05 -35.33 -0.40
N ALA A 455 14.34 -36.63 -0.38
CA ALA A 455 15.31 -37.21 -1.31
C ALA A 455 14.86 -37.08 -2.78
N ALA A 456 15.80 -36.73 -3.66
CA ALA A 456 15.69 -36.75 -5.12
C ALA A 456 14.70 -35.77 -5.79
N LEU A 457 14.50 -34.58 -5.21
CA LEU A 457 13.84 -33.47 -5.93
C LEU A 457 14.72 -32.97 -7.09
N ARG A 458 14.13 -32.84 -8.28
CA ARG A 458 14.79 -32.25 -9.45
C ARG A 458 14.38 -30.79 -9.59
N GLY A 459 15.23 -29.97 -10.20
CA GLY A 459 14.89 -28.58 -10.53
C GLY A 459 15.08 -27.57 -9.40
N ILE A 460 15.62 -27.97 -8.23
CA ILE A 460 16.00 -27.03 -7.15
C ILE A 460 16.93 -25.93 -7.68
N GLU A 461 18.02 -26.30 -8.35
CA GLU A 461 18.97 -25.33 -8.91
C GLU A 461 18.36 -24.46 -10.02
N GLN A 462 17.46 -25.03 -10.84
CA GLN A 462 16.76 -24.28 -11.88
C GLN A 462 15.81 -23.25 -11.25
N ALA A 463 15.03 -23.65 -10.25
CA ALA A 463 14.15 -22.75 -9.51
C ALA A 463 14.95 -21.66 -8.78
N ARG A 464 16.04 -22.03 -8.10
CA ARG A 464 16.97 -21.10 -7.46
C ARG A 464 17.50 -20.06 -8.44
N SER A 465 18.00 -20.49 -9.60
CA SER A 465 18.51 -19.60 -10.65
C SER A 465 17.43 -18.65 -11.19
N ALA A 466 16.21 -19.15 -11.42
CA ALA A 466 15.09 -18.32 -11.85
C ALA A 466 14.75 -17.26 -10.79
N LEU A 467 14.66 -17.64 -9.52
CA LEU A 467 14.38 -16.70 -8.41
C LEU A 467 15.51 -15.68 -8.22
N THR A 468 16.79 -16.08 -8.34
CA THR A 468 17.93 -15.16 -8.26
C THR A 468 17.85 -14.10 -9.36
N THR A 469 17.48 -14.50 -10.59
CA THR A 469 17.28 -13.56 -11.70
C THR A 469 16.15 -12.56 -11.40
N GLU A 470 15.04 -13.03 -10.81
CA GLU A 470 13.94 -12.16 -10.38
C GLU A 470 14.35 -11.22 -9.24
N LEU A 471 15.14 -11.70 -8.28
CA LEU A 471 15.67 -10.89 -7.17
C LEU A 471 16.58 -9.77 -7.67
N GLU A 472 17.55 -10.09 -8.53
CA GLU A 472 18.46 -9.11 -9.11
C GLU A 472 17.70 -8.03 -9.91
N ARG A 473 16.65 -8.44 -10.63
CA ARG A 473 15.76 -7.49 -11.30
C ARG A 473 15.00 -6.61 -10.30
N ALA A 474 14.46 -7.19 -9.24
CA ALA A 474 13.71 -6.46 -8.22
C ALA A 474 14.61 -5.46 -7.46
N VAL A 475 15.84 -5.85 -7.11
CA VAL A 475 16.84 -4.99 -6.44
C VAL A 475 17.21 -3.79 -7.32
N SER A 476 17.19 -3.93 -8.64
CA SER A 476 17.45 -2.82 -9.57
C SER A 476 16.32 -1.78 -9.64
N THR A 477 15.15 -2.09 -9.06
CA THR A 477 14.02 -1.17 -8.96
C THR A 477 14.00 -0.53 -7.57
N SER A 478 13.79 0.79 -7.49
CA SER A 478 13.63 1.46 -6.20
C SER A 478 12.27 1.11 -5.59
N PRO A 479 12.20 0.65 -4.32
CA PRO A 479 10.93 0.34 -3.68
C PRO A 479 10.05 1.59 -3.60
N ALA A 480 8.76 1.47 -3.92
CA ALA A 480 7.85 2.61 -3.91
C ALA A 480 7.31 2.88 -2.50
N THR A 481 7.19 1.84 -1.67
CA THR A 481 6.54 1.89 -0.36
C THR A 481 7.40 1.33 0.76
N ALA A 482 6.92 1.41 2.01
CA ALA A 482 7.62 0.79 3.13
C ALA A 482 7.51 -0.73 3.07
N GLN A 483 6.34 -1.25 2.68
CA GLN A 483 6.16 -2.69 2.49
C GLN A 483 7.09 -3.24 1.41
N ASP A 484 7.26 -2.55 0.27
CA ASP A 484 8.17 -2.99 -0.79
C ASP A 484 9.62 -3.09 -0.29
N GLY A 485 10.09 -2.05 0.42
CA GLY A 485 11.42 -2.05 1.01
C GLY A 485 11.61 -3.17 2.03
N ALA A 486 10.62 -3.39 2.89
CA ALA A 486 10.63 -4.48 3.86
C ALA A 486 10.67 -5.85 3.16
N LEU A 487 9.81 -6.09 2.17
CA LEU A 487 9.75 -7.36 1.46
C LEU A 487 11.02 -7.64 0.64
N LEU A 488 11.67 -6.61 0.08
CA LEU A 488 12.99 -6.76 -0.58
C LEU A 488 14.08 -7.17 0.41
N ILE A 489 14.15 -6.53 1.58
CA ILE A 489 15.10 -6.89 2.64
C ILE A 489 14.88 -8.35 3.04
N LEU A 490 13.63 -8.73 3.32
CA LEU A 490 13.28 -10.10 3.69
C LEU A 490 13.66 -11.10 2.58
N ALA A 491 13.34 -10.81 1.32
CA ALA A 491 13.69 -11.67 0.20
C ALA A 491 15.22 -11.82 0.03
N CYS A 492 16.00 -10.75 0.26
CA CYS A 492 17.47 -10.82 0.24
C CYS A 492 18.02 -11.72 1.35
N HIS A 493 17.47 -11.64 2.57
CA HIS A 493 17.86 -12.54 3.66
C HIS A 493 17.51 -14.01 3.36
N GLU A 494 16.29 -14.28 2.90
CA GLU A 494 15.89 -15.65 2.53
C GLU A 494 16.72 -16.21 1.36
N ALA A 495 17.22 -15.35 0.48
CA ALA A 495 18.14 -15.72 -0.59
C ALA A 495 19.61 -15.87 -0.15
N ASN A 496 19.95 -15.54 1.11
CA ASN A 496 21.33 -15.38 1.60
C ASN A 496 22.15 -14.40 0.73
N ARG A 497 21.53 -13.29 0.31
CA ARG A 497 22.09 -12.24 -0.53
C ARG A 497 22.02 -10.87 0.15
N GLU A 498 22.46 -10.82 1.39
CA GLU A 498 22.52 -9.59 2.20
C GLU A 498 23.40 -8.51 1.55
N ASP A 499 24.33 -8.92 0.69
CA ASP A 499 25.15 -8.04 -0.15
C ASP A 499 24.32 -7.17 -1.11
N LEU A 500 23.07 -7.56 -1.42
CA LEU A 500 22.15 -6.82 -2.29
C LEU A 500 21.28 -5.81 -1.54
N ILE A 501 21.32 -5.78 -0.21
CA ILE A 501 20.47 -4.88 0.59
C ILE A 501 20.99 -3.45 0.45
N ASP A 502 20.17 -2.57 -0.14
CA ASP A 502 20.44 -1.14 -0.17
C ASP A 502 20.05 -0.49 1.18
N PRO A 503 20.98 0.17 1.89
CA PRO A 503 20.67 0.91 3.12
C PRO A 503 19.54 1.93 2.97
N ALA A 504 19.28 2.44 1.75
CA ALA A 504 18.18 3.35 1.47
C ALA A 504 16.80 2.71 1.76
N TRP A 505 16.65 1.40 1.59
CA TRP A 505 15.41 0.69 1.87
C TRP A 505 15.10 0.67 3.36
N LEU A 506 16.11 0.45 4.21
CA LEU A 506 15.97 0.55 5.66
C LEU A 506 15.53 1.95 6.08
N VAL A 507 16.15 2.99 5.50
CA VAL A 507 15.76 4.38 5.74
C VAL A 507 14.32 4.65 5.31
N GLN A 508 13.89 4.07 4.19
CA GLN A 508 12.51 4.19 3.69
C GLN A 508 11.51 3.53 4.64
N VAL A 509 11.79 2.31 5.11
CA VAL A 509 10.96 1.64 6.12
C VAL A 509 10.88 2.52 7.37
N GLN A 510 12.00 2.96 7.93
CA GLN A 510 12.00 3.78 9.16
C GLN A 510 11.27 5.12 9.01
N LYS A 511 11.51 5.86 7.92
CA LYS A 511 10.90 7.19 7.72
C LYS A 511 9.39 7.15 7.51
N ARG A 512 8.85 6.01 7.10
CA ARG A 512 7.42 5.81 6.85
C ARG A 512 6.67 5.27 8.08
N GLN A 513 7.38 4.97 9.17
CA GLN A 513 6.75 4.59 10.43
C GLN A 513 5.94 5.76 11.01
N ARG A 514 4.71 5.47 11.43
CA ARG A 514 3.81 6.42 12.08
C ARG A 514 4.16 6.60 13.56
N PHE A 515 3.66 7.67 14.16
CA PHE A 515 3.90 7.99 15.58
C PHE A 515 3.36 6.95 16.56
N ASP A 516 2.37 6.15 16.16
CA ASP A 516 1.82 5.05 16.95
C ASP A 516 2.65 3.75 16.81
N GLY A 517 3.73 3.76 16.02
CA GLY A 517 4.59 2.61 15.75
C GLY A 517 4.20 1.78 14.53
N SER A 518 3.06 2.08 13.90
CA SER A 518 2.54 1.33 12.76
C SER A 518 3.06 1.81 11.40
N TRP A 519 2.81 1.02 10.35
CA TRP A 519 2.90 1.44 8.96
C TRP A 519 1.51 1.45 8.31
N ILE A 520 1.35 2.23 7.23
CA ILE A 520 0.09 2.24 6.47
C ILE A 520 -0.17 0.81 5.96
N GLY A 521 -1.39 0.29 6.16
CA GLY A 521 -1.78 -0.98 5.56
C GLY A 521 -1.75 -0.90 4.03
N GLU A 522 -1.01 -1.82 3.41
CA GLU A 522 -0.83 -1.87 1.96
C GLU A 522 -1.47 -3.14 1.37
N PRO A 523 -1.82 -3.15 0.07
CA PRO A 523 -2.27 -4.35 -0.62
C PRO A 523 -1.31 -5.53 -0.41
N PHE A 524 -1.86 -6.67 0.01
CA PHE A 524 -1.11 -7.87 0.29
C PHE A 524 -1.64 -9.05 -0.53
N ALA A 525 -2.80 -9.60 -0.19
CA ALA A 525 -3.32 -10.79 -0.88
C ALA A 525 -4.54 -10.48 -1.75
N ALA A 526 -4.69 -11.21 -2.85
CA ALA A 526 -5.91 -11.27 -3.62
C ALA A 526 -6.98 -12.03 -2.82
N ALA A 527 -8.02 -11.32 -2.43
CA ALA A 527 -9.13 -11.82 -1.63
C ALA A 527 -10.40 -11.96 -2.50
N PRO A 528 -11.09 -13.12 -2.46
CA PRO A 528 -12.36 -13.27 -3.15
C PRO A 528 -13.41 -12.41 -2.45
N ASN A 529 -14.07 -11.53 -3.19
CA ASN A 529 -15.13 -10.69 -2.62
C ASN A 529 -16.53 -11.11 -3.08
N ARG A 530 -17.53 -10.59 -2.34
CA ARG A 530 -18.96 -10.85 -2.50
C ARG A 530 -19.53 -10.59 -3.90
N GLY A 531 -18.86 -9.79 -4.72
CA GLY A 531 -19.29 -9.45 -6.07
C GLY A 531 -18.89 -10.47 -7.14
N ARG A 532 -18.37 -11.65 -6.76
CA ARG A 532 -17.66 -12.51 -7.72
C ARG A 532 -16.47 -11.78 -8.34
N SER A 533 -15.86 -10.86 -7.58
CA SER A 533 -14.70 -10.10 -8.02
C SER A 533 -13.55 -10.27 -7.04
N VAL A 534 -12.36 -9.86 -7.46
CA VAL A 534 -11.14 -9.90 -6.65
C VAL A 534 -10.91 -8.53 -6.07
N SER A 535 -10.70 -8.44 -4.76
CA SER A 535 -10.16 -7.24 -4.13
C SER A 535 -8.79 -7.55 -3.55
N TRP A 536 -8.01 -6.51 -3.28
CA TRP A 536 -6.79 -6.64 -2.52
C TRP A 536 -7.09 -6.49 -1.04
N TYR A 537 -6.79 -7.52 -0.27
CA TYR A 537 -6.72 -7.45 1.18
C TYR A 537 -5.53 -6.59 1.58
N SER A 538 -5.72 -5.74 2.59
CA SER A 538 -4.69 -4.90 3.18
C SER A 538 -4.93 -4.78 4.68
N SER A 539 -3.87 -4.81 5.50
CA SER A 539 -3.96 -4.63 6.95
C SER A 539 -2.76 -3.84 7.46
N THR A 540 -3.04 -2.90 8.35
CA THR A 540 -2.03 -2.10 9.07
C THR A 540 -1.16 -3.01 9.94
N LEU A 541 -1.77 -3.98 10.65
CA LEU A 541 -1.04 -4.94 11.48
C LEU A 541 -0.10 -5.81 10.64
N LEU A 542 -0.56 -6.34 9.51
CA LEU A 542 0.27 -7.21 8.68
C LEU A 542 1.45 -6.45 8.05
N THR A 543 1.20 -5.27 7.47
CA THR A 543 2.29 -4.43 6.94
C THR A 543 3.27 -4.03 8.05
N THR A 544 2.77 -3.73 9.25
CA THR A 544 3.63 -3.44 10.42
C THR A 544 4.48 -4.63 10.82
N ALA A 545 3.93 -5.85 10.82
CA ALA A 545 4.68 -7.07 11.15
C ALA A 545 5.79 -7.34 10.12
N LEU A 546 5.52 -7.13 8.83
CA LEU A 546 6.52 -7.27 7.76
C LEU A 546 7.66 -6.25 7.89
N CYS A 547 7.31 -4.97 8.12
CA CYS A 547 8.29 -3.91 8.36
C CYS A 547 9.11 -4.17 9.63
N TYR A 548 8.47 -4.66 10.69
CA TYR A 548 9.13 -5.06 11.92
C TYR A 548 10.13 -6.21 11.68
N ASP A 549 9.73 -7.26 10.97
CA ASP A 549 10.62 -8.39 10.65
C ASP A 549 11.84 -7.92 9.85
N ALA A 550 11.62 -7.05 8.86
CA ALA A 550 12.68 -6.51 8.02
C ALA A 550 13.67 -5.65 8.79
N LEU A 551 13.22 -4.84 9.75
CA LEU A 551 14.10 -4.03 10.61
C LEU A 551 14.84 -4.86 11.67
N ALA A 552 14.30 -6.02 12.04
CA ALA A 552 14.86 -6.89 13.06
C ALA A 552 15.91 -7.89 12.52
N ARG A 553 15.99 -8.07 11.20
CA ARG A 553 17.08 -8.78 10.53
C ARG A 553 18.21 -7.80 10.23
#